data_AF-A0A944TVL5-F1
#
_entry.id   AF-A0A944TVL5-F1
#
_cell.length_a   1.000
_cell.length_b   1.000
_cell.length_c   1.000
_cell.angle_alpha   90.00
_cell.angle_beta   90.00
_cell.angle_gamma   90.00
#
_symmetry.space_group_name_H-M   'P 1'
#
loop_
_entity.id
_entity.type
_entity.pdbx_description
1 polymer ?
#
loop_
_entity_poly.entity_id
_entity_poly.type
_entity_poly.pdbx_seq_one_letter_code
_entity_poly.pdbx_strand_id
1 'polypeptide(L)'
;MTRPGFAKTGGLDWSGGNHAAPSCHNGQDIKRGVRYWPCLSKDPKKNKMYLDGMTPKVNGGMRDQGVVMHSANYNWNDAKMGRSFGCPAFQPGVGRKVVEQIKGGSLYYSYVPQCQQDMQIVKKQVPGWENFCSD
;
A
#
# COMPACT_ATOMS: atom_id res chain seq x y z
N MET A 1 2.61 11.34 3.21
CA MET A 1 1.60 10.47 2.56
C MET A 1 2.04 10.17 1.14
N THR A 2 1.88 8.92 0.69
CA THR A 2 2.58 8.29 -0.46
C THR A 2 2.96 9.27 -1.57
N ARG A 3 4.24 9.64 -1.58
CA ARG A 3 4.85 10.45 -2.64
C ARG A 3 5.01 9.60 -3.91
N PRO A 4 5.15 10.22 -5.10
CA PRO A 4 5.38 9.44 -6.31
C PRO A 4 6.70 8.67 -6.22
N GLY A 5 6.85 7.69 -7.11
CA GLY A 5 8.09 6.91 -7.22
C GLY A 5 7.87 5.42 -7.07
N PHE A 6 8.99 4.72 -6.99
CA PHE A 6 9.04 3.27 -6.91
C PHE A 6 9.14 2.84 -5.45
N ALA A 7 8.49 1.73 -5.10
CA ALA A 7 8.65 1.09 -3.80
C ALA A 7 8.71 -0.43 -3.97
N LYS A 8 9.49 -1.08 -3.12
CA LYS A 8 9.49 -2.54 -2.99
C LYS A 8 8.44 -2.93 -1.97
N THR A 9 7.63 -3.92 -2.29
CA THR A 9 6.74 -4.55 -1.32
C THR A 9 7.55 -5.30 -0.27
N GLY A 10 7.30 -4.98 0.99
CA GLY A 10 7.92 -5.62 2.13
C GLY A 10 7.16 -6.87 2.58
N GLY A 11 7.53 -7.37 3.76
CA GLY A 11 6.74 -8.38 4.46
C GLY A 11 5.42 -7.82 5.02
N LEU A 12 4.56 -8.73 5.47
CA LEU A 12 3.45 -8.40 6.36
C LEU A 12 4.02 -7.77 7.65
N ASP A 13 3.36 -6.73 8.17
CA ASP A 13 3.77 -6.11 9.42
C ASP A 13 3.86 -7.16 10.55
N TRP A 14 5.07 -7.45 11.02
CA TRP A 14 5.33 -8.19 12.24
C TRP A 14 5.34 -7.19 13.40
N SER A 15 4.15 -6.78 13.86
CA SER A 15 4.05 -5.85 14.98
C SER A 15 4.28 -6.58 16.30
N GLY A 16 5.54 -6.71 16.68
CA GLY A 16 6.00 -6.75 18.07
C GLY A 16 6.29 -5.35 18.64
N GLY A 17 5.77 -4.28 18.01
CA GLY A 17 5.99 -2.89 18.40
C GLY A 17 4.69 -2.15 18.70
N ASN A 18 4.75 -1.21 19.66
CA ASN A 18 3.64 -0.52 20.35
C ASN A 18 2.78 0.44 19.49
N HIS A 19 2.66 0.24 18.18
CA HIS A 19 1.80 1.06 17.31
C HIS A 19 0.63 0.21 16.80
N ALA A 20 -0.27 -0.16 17.72
CA ALA A 20 -1.46 -0.93 17.41
C ALA A 20 -2.39 -0.12 16.47
N ALA A 21 -2.59 -0.63 15.26
CA ALA A 21 -3.74 -0.21 14.45
C ALA A 21 -5.05 -0.58 15.18
N PRO A 22 -6.17 0.14 14.94
CA PRO A 22 -7.46 -0.20 15.53
C PRO A 22 -7.77 -1.68 15.34
N SER A 23 -8.37 -2.30 16.34
CA SER A 23 -8.76 -3.71 16.32
C SER A 23 -9.58 -4.02 15.07
N CYS A 24 -9.05 -4.90 14.23
CA CYS A 24 -9.76 -5.37 13.06
C CYS A 24 -10.48 -6.69 13.42
N HIS A 25 -11.74 -6.76 13.03
CA HIS A 25 -12.65 -7.84 13.40
C HIS A 25 -12.81 -8.82 12.24
N ASN A 26 -13.14 -10.07 12.54
CA ASN A 26 -13.12 -11.11 11.53
C ASN A 26 -14.39 -11.09 10.67
N GLY A 27 -14.35 -11.69 9.47
CA GLY A 27 -15.48 -11.71 8.52
C GLY A 27 -16.76 -12.42 9.00
N GLN A 28 -16.84 -12.91 10.24
CA GLN A 28 -18.13 -13.33 10.84
C GLN A 28 -18.90 -12.13 11.41
N ASP A 29 -18.24 -11.01 11.68
CA ASP A 29 -18.85 -9.83 12.30
C ASP A 29 -19.57 -8.91 11.31
N ILE A 30 -19.24 -9.00 10.01
CA ILE A 30 -20.04 -8.40 8.91
C ILE A 30 -21.45 -8.98 8.82
N LYS A 31 -21.68 -10.22 9.27
CA LYS A 31 -23.02 -10.83 9.33
C LYS A 31 -23.88 -10.28 10.48
N ARG A 32 -23.28 -9.54 11.42
CA ARG A 32 -23.96 -8.99 12.62
C ARG A 32 -24.29 -7.50 12.50
N GLY A 33 -24.17 -6.90 11.31
CA GLY A 33 -24.48 -5.47 11.09
C GLY A 33 -23.43 -4.49 11.64
N VAL A 34 -22.28 -5.00 12.07
CA VAL A 34 -21.20 -4.24 12.71
C VAL A 34 -20.24 -3.75 11.61
N ARG A 35 -20.23 -2.44 11.29
CA ARG A 35 -19.39 -1.84 10.22
C ARG A 35 -17.91 -1.67 10.65
N TYR A 36 -17.09 -2.72 10.54
CA TYR A 36 -15.66 -2.66 10.89
C TYR A 36 -14.73 -3.33 9.86
N TRP A 37 -13.43 -2.99 9.93
CA TRP A 37 -12.38 -3.28 8.96
C TRP A 37 -12.15 -4.80 8.72
N PRO A 38 -12.09 -5.29 7.47
CA PRO A 38 -11.83 -6.68 7.12
C PRO A 38 -10.35 -7.04 7.34
N CYS A 39 -10.11 -8.12 8.06
CA CYS A 39 -8.75 -8.63 8.27
C CYS A 39 -8.18 -9.33 7.03
N LEU A 40 -6.89 -9.11 6.75
CA LEU A 40 -6.12 -9.91 5.78
C LEU A 40 -5.79 -11.31 6.32
N SER A 41 -5.72 -11.50 7.65
CA SER A 41 -5.61 -12.81 8.30
C SER A 41 -6.15 -12.81 9.73
N LYS A 42 -6.57 -13.98 10.23
CA LYS A 42 -6.81 -14.22 11.67
C LYS A 42 -5.47 -14.65 12.29
N ASP A 43 -4.96 -13.79 13.16
CA ASP A 43 -3.85 -13.99 14.10
C ASP A 43 -2.44 -14.28 13.51
N PRO A 44 -1.42 -13.42 13.77
CA PRO A 44 -1.58 -12.09 14.39
C PRO A 44 -2.41 -11.19 13.49
N LYS A 45 -3.07 -10.21 14.11
CA LYS A 45 -4.01 -9.24 13.54
C LYS A 45 -3.35 -8.32 12.48
N LYS A 46 -2.79 -8.90 11.44
CA LYS A 46 -1.93 -8.26 10.44
C LYS A 46 -2.77 -7.91 9.22
N ASN A 47 -2.97 -6.61 9.02
CA ASN A 47 -3.82 -6.11 7.93
C ASN A 47 -3.11 -5.19 6.96
N LYS A 48 -1.77 -5.19 7.02
CA LYS A 48 -0.97 -4.28 6.21
C LYS A 48 0.38 -4.89 5.85
N MET A 49 0.85 -4.52 4.66
CA MET A 49 2.16 -4.86 4.13
C MET A 49 2.96 -3.56 3.99
N TYR A 50 4.22 -3.57 4.42
CA TYR A 50 5.06 -2.39 4.30
C TYR A 50 5.49 -2.15 2.86
N LEU A 51 5.84 -0.90 2.58
CA LEU A 51 6.43 -0.48 1.32
C LEU A 51 7.75 0.22 1.63
N ASP A 52 8.83 -0.26 1.01
CA ASP A 52 10.16 0.31 1.15
C ASP A 52 10.42 1.20 -0.07
N GLY A 53 10.54 2.50 0.15
CA GLY A 53 10.68 3.48 -0.92
C GLY A 53 12.05 3.40 -1.61
N MET A 54 12.04 3.43 -2.94
CA MET A 54 13.24 3.25 -3.77
C MET A 54 13.64 4.52 -4.52
N THR A 55 13.01 5.67 -4.26
CA THR A 55 13.38 6.97 -4.83
C THR A 55 13.96 7.86 -3.72
N PRO A 56 15.30 7.90 -3.52
CA PRO A 56 15.96 8.42 -2.31
C PRO A 56 15.61 9.86 -1.88
N LYS A 57 15.15 10.72 -2.81
CA LYS A 57 14.80 12.13 -2.54
C LYS A 57 13.29 12.40 -2.52
N VAL A 58 12.49 11.42 -2.90
CA VAL A 58 11.04 11.56 -3.04
C VAL A 58 10.36 10.70 -2.00
N ASN A 59 10.43 9.37 -2.16
CA ASN A 59 9.74 8.43 -1.27
C ASN A 59 10.71 7.56 -0.45
N GLY A 60 12.02 7.84 -0.40
CA GLY A 60 12.98 7.00 0.33
C GLY A 60 12.61 6.71 1.80
N GLY A 61 12.00 7.67 2.49
CA GLY A 61 11.50 7.51 3.87
C GLY A 61 10.11 6.85 4.00
N MET A 62 9.58 6.21 2.96
CA MET A 62 8.22 5.65 2.93
C MET A 62 7.98 4.63 4.07
N ARG A 63 9.01 3.85 4.41
CA ARG A 63 8.97 2.89 5.51
C ARG A 63 8.83 3.59 6.87
N ASP A 64 9.68 4.57 7.13
CA ASP A 64 9.71 5.32 8.39
C ASP A 64 8.46 6.21 8.57
N GLN A 65 7.88 6.68 7.46
CA GLN A 65 6.61 7.41 7.45
C GLN A 65 5.39 6.50 7.65
N GLY A 66 5.58 5.19 7.86
CA GLY A 66 4.49 4.25 8.14
C GLY A 66 3.58 3.99 6.94
N VAL A 67 4.07 4.19 5.71
CA VAL A 67 3.26 3.94 4.52
C VAL A 67 3.16 2.44 4.27
N VAL A 68 1.92 1.97 4.14
CA VAL A 68 1.59 0.55 4.01
C VAL A 68 0.51 0.32 2.97
N MET A 69 0.38 -0.92 2.52
CA MET A 69 -0.73 -1.38 1.69
C MET A 69 -1.69 -2.22 2.54
N HIS A 70 -3.00 -1.90 2.58
CA HIS A 70 -3.96 -2.45 3.57
C HIS A 70 -5.42 -2.54 3.05
N SER A 71 -6.33 -3.32 3.63
CA SER A 71 -7.72 -3.48 3.12
C SER A 71 -8.76 -2.57 3.77
N ALA A 72 -9.30 -1.55 3.10
CA ALA A 72 -10.18 -0.56 3.74
C ALA A 72 -11.68 -0.69 3.44
N ASN A 73 -12.53 -0.48 4.46
CA ASN A 73 -14.00 -0.41 4.30
C ASN A 73 -14.47 0.73 3.40
N TYR A 74 -13.76 1.86 3.40
CA TYR A 74 -14.10 2.99 2.53
C TYR A 74 -13.82 2.68 1.05
N ASN A 75 -13.04 1.64 0.75
CA ASN A 75 -12.75 1.22 -0.62
C ASN A 75 -13.80 0.18 -1.07
N TRP A 76 -15.06 0.62 -1.17
CA TRP A 76 -16.21 -0.15 -1.65
C TRP A 76 -16.65 0.36 -3.05
N ASN A 77 -17.51 -0.38 -3.77
CA ASN A 77 -17.98 -0.08 -5.15
C ASN A 77 -16.92 -0.07 -6.25
N ASP A 78 -16.20 -1.17 -6.46
CA ASP A 78 -15.30 -1.35 -7.61
C ASP A 78 -14.16 -0.33 -7.75
N ALA A 79 -13.93 0.51 -6.73
CA ALA A 79 -12.78 1.38 -6.65
C ALA A 79 -11.51 0.51 -6.70
N LYS A 80 -10.75 0.66 -7.80
CA LYS A 80 -9.58 -0.19 -8.12
C LYS A 80 -8.53 -0.17 -7.00
N MET A 81 -8.38 0.96 -6.30
CA MET A 81 -7.53 1.11 -5.11
C MET A 81 -7.84 2.43 -4.40
N GLY A 82 -8.15 2.38 -3.12
CA GLY A 82 -8.40 3.57 -2.31
C GLY A 82 -7.08 4.21 -1.86
N ARG A 83 -7.08 5.51 -1.61
CA ARG A 83 -5.93 6.22 -1.03
C ARG A 83 -6.50 7.13 0.06
N SER A 84 -6.45 6.69 1.33
CA SER A 84 -6.85 7.52 2.47
C SER A 84 -5.79 8.60 2.69
N PHE A 85 -5.11 8.60 3.83
CA PHE A 85 -3.92 9.39 4.09
C PHE A 85 -2.71 8.89 3.25
N GLY A 86 -2.88 8.70 1.94
CA GLY A 86 -1.90 8.24 0.97
C GLY A 86 -1.64 6.73 0.92
N CYS A 87 -1.92 5.97 1.98
CA CYS A 87 -1.69 4.52 1.97
C CYS A 87 -2.56 3.81 0.90
N PRO A 88 -1.97 2.96 0.03
CA PRO A 88 -2.74 2.20 -0.94
C PRO A 88 -3.67 1.20 -0.26
N ALA A 89 -4.95 1.22 -0.63
CA ALA A 89 -5.96 0.42 0.03
C ALA A 89 -6.71 -0.52 -0.90
N PHE A 90 -6.79 -1.80 -0.51
CA PHE A 90 -7.58 -2.82 -1.19
C PHE A 90 -9.04 -2.78 -0.75
N GLN A 91 -9.89 -3.35 -1.59
CA GLN A 91 -11.26 -3.66 -1.20
C GLN A 91 -11.28 -4.71 -0.07
N PRO A 92 -12.34 -4.70 0.77
CA PRO A 92 -12.63 -5.78 1.68
C PRO A 92 -12.63 -7.16 1.02
N GLY A 93 -12.01 -8.15 1.67
CA GLY A 93 -11.96 -9.54 1.18
C GLY A 93 -10.96 -9.85 0.07
N VAL A 94 -10.51 -8.84 -0.70
CA VAL A 94 -9.55 -9.03 -1.82
C VAL A 94 -8.10 -8.98 -1.37
N GLY A 95 -7.79 -8.13 -0.39
CA GLY A 95 -6.40 -7.77 -0.07
C GLY A 95 -5.50 -8.95 0.30
N ARG A 96 -6.03 -9.99 0.96
CA ARG A 96 -5.21 -11.14 1.40
C ARG A 96 -4.58 -11.83 0.19
N LYS A 97 -5.40 -12.16 -0.82
CA LYS A 97 -4.95 -12.87 -2.01
C LYS A 97 -3.89 -12.08 -2.76
N VAL A 98 -4.10 -10.77 -2.89
CA VAL A 98 -3.13 -9.88 -3.56
C VAL A 98 -1.83 -9.79 -2.78
N VAL A 99 -1.89 -9.52 -1.47
CA VAL A 99 -0.69 -9.42 -0.62
C VAL A 99 0.11 -10.71 -0.61
N GLU A 100 -0.53 -11.87 -0.52
CA GLU A 100 0.18 -13.16 -0.58
C GLU A 100 0.94 -13.35 -1.91
N GLN A 101 0.42 -12.80 -3.01
CA GLN A 101 1.07 -12.87 -4.32
C GLN A 101 2.22 -11.88 -4.48
N ILE A 102 2.13 -10.70 -3.85
CA ILE A 102 3.05 -9.60 -4.12
C ILE A 102 4.01 -9.28 -2.96
N LYS A 103 3.83 -9.85 -1.77
CA LYS A 103 4.69 -9.57 -0.62
C LYS A 103 6.14 -9.98 -0.87
N GLY A 104 7.06 -9.21 -0.29
CA GLY A 104 8.47 -9.57 -0.22
C GLY A 104 9.32 -9.27 -1.46
N GLY A 105 8.80 -8.55 -2.47
CA GLY A 105 9.68 -8.11 -3.56
C GLY A 105 9.05 -7.58 -4.83
N SER A 106 7.72 -7.61 -4.99
CA SER A 106 7.08 -6.96 -6.13
C SER A 106 7.31 -5.45 -6.12
N LEU A 107 7.39 -4.90 -7.34
CA LEU A 107 7.49 -3.46 -7.59
C LEU A 107 6.12 -2.79 -7.45
N TYR A 108 6.06 -1.73 -6.65
CA TYR A 108 4.95 -0.79 -6.58
C TYR A 108 5.37 0.55 -7.18
N TYR A 109 4.56 1.09 -8.09
CA TYR A 109 4.77 2.40 -8.68
C TYR A 109 3.61 3.34 -8.33
N SER A 110 3.94 4.46 -7.70
CA SER A 110 2.97 5.52 -7.38
C SER A 110 3.10 6.66 -8.38
N TYR A 111 2.08 6.84 -9.21
CA TYR A 111 1.98 7.95 -10.15
C TYR A 111 1.15 9.09 -9.55
N VAL A 112 1.76 10.28 -9.41
CA VAL A 112 1.14 11.47 -8.79
C VAL A 112 1.42 12.70 -9.67
N PRO A 113 0.64 12.91 -10.75
CA PRO A 113 0.92 13.98 -11.72
C PRO A 113 0.82 15.40 -11.15
N GLN A 114 0.15 15.57 -10.00
CA GLN A 114 0.04 16.84 -9.28
C GLN A 114 1.34 17.25 -8.58
N CYS A 115 2.29 16.33 -8.40
CA CYS A 115 3.59 16.59 -7.80
C CYS A 115 4.66 16.62 -8.89
N GLN A 116 4.61 17.60 -9.80
CA GLN A 116 5.43 17.59 -11.02
C GLN A 116 6.93 17.56 -10.71
N GLN A 117 7.41 18.31 -9.71
CA GLN A 117 8.84 18.33 -9.35
C GLN A 117 9.33 16.94 -8.91
N ASP A 118 8.57 16.27 -8.04
CA ASP A 118 8.89 14.91 -7.59
C ASP A 118 8.82 13.91 -8.75
N MET A 119 7.82 14.03 -9.63
CA MET A 119 7.69 13.18 -10.82
C MET A 119 8.88 13.33 -11.78
N GLN A 120 9.48 14.52 -11.91
CA GLN A 120 10.69 14.71 -12.73
C GLN A 120 11.89 13.94 -12.16
N ILE A 121 12.01 13.86 -10.83
CA ILE A 121 13.06 13.07 -10.17
C ILE A 121 12.82 11.58 -10.44
N VAL A 122 11.57 11.12 -10.30
CA VAL A 122 11.19 9.72 -10.52
C VAL A 122 11.46 9.27 -11.96
N LYS A 123 11.08 10.08 -12.96
CA LYS A 123 11.29 9.76 -14.38
C LYS A 123 12.77 9.57 -14.72
N LYS A 124 13.66 10.36 -14.10
CA LYS A 124 15.11 10.26 -14.31
C LYS A 124 15.77 9.07 -13.59
N GLN A 125 15.03 8.35 -12.74
CA GLN A 125 15.59 7.25 -11.96
C GLN A 125 15.93 6.02 -12.81
N VAL A 126 15.18 5.79 -13.89
CA VAL A 126 15.44 4.68 -14.82
C VAL A 126 16.04 5.27 -16.10
N PRO A 127 17.32 5.03 -16.38
CA PRO A 127 17.95 5.55 -17.60
C PRO A 127 17.26 5.03 -18.87
N GLY A 128 17.01 5.92 -19.83
CA GLY A 128 16.42 5.55 -21.11
C GLY A 128 14.94 5.17 -21.05
N TRP A 129 14.25 5.40 -19.92
CA TRP A 129 12.83 5.08 -19.80
C TRP A 129 11.97 5.85 -20.81
N GLU A 130 12.39 7.05 -21.23
CA GLU A 130 11.66 7.85 -22.22
C GLU A 130 11.54 7.14 -23.57
N ASN A 131 12.51 6.27 -23.88
CA ASN A 131 12.62 5.56 -25.15
C ASN A 131 12.01 4.15 -25.09
N PHE A 132 11.46 3.73 -23.95
CA PHE A 132 11.00 2.34 -23.76
C PHE A 132 9.72 2.00 -24.54
N CYS A 133 8.95 3.03 -24.93
CA CYS A 133 7.73 2.92 -25.74
C CYS A 133 7.79 3.83 -26.99
N SER A 134 8.98 4.24 -27.39
CA SER A 134 9.17 5.01 -28.62
C SER A 134 9.50 4.03 -29.74
N ASP A 135 8.46 3.58 -30.44
CA ASP A 135 8.59 2.86 -31.71
C ASP A 135 9.09 3.80 -32.82
#